data_AF-A0A7W0TSI0-F1
#
_entry.id   AF-A0A7W0TSI0-F1
#
_cell.length_a   1.000
_cell.length_b   1.000
_cell.length_c   1.000
_cell.angle_alpha   90.00
_cell.angle_beta   90.00
_cell.angle_gamma   90.00
#
_symmetry.space_group_name_H-M   'P 1'
#
loop_
_entity.id
_entity.type
_entity.pdbx_description
1 polymer ?
#
loop_
_entity_poly.entity_id
_entity_poly.type
_entity_poly.pdbx_seq_one_letter_code
_entity_poly.pdbx_strand_id
1 'polypeptide(L)'
;MNDRALVERQLGRPPRAFRRVVRRCPFGRPAVTEQHPYDDAGEPFPTTYYLTCRYLVSAISRLEAAGGVERWSAEARTDQELASSLARACDEQRELRRALAPSEPGLDGGSSLELGIAGSSERQGLKCLHAHVAFALARTGYELGERILAELDPVWPESCCTATV
;
A
#
# COMPACT_ATOMS: atom_id res chain seq x y z
N MET A 1 -23.00 -6.98 7.05
CA MET A 1 -21.76 -7.62 6.58
C MET A 1 -20.58 -6.78 7.02
N ASN A 2 -19.59 -7.36 7.70
CA ASN A 2 -18.47 -6.60 8.25
C ASN A 2 -17.37 -6.35 7.22
N ASP A 3 -16.44 -5.45 7.54
CA ASP A 3 -15.35 -5.06 6.64
C ASP A 3 -14.44 -6.22 6.24
N ARG A 4 -14.14 -7.13 7.16
CA ARG A 4 -13.30 -8.30 6.88
C ARG A 4 -13.91 -9.16 5.76
N ALA A 5 -15.21 -9.43 5.83
CA ALA A 5 -15.92 -10.21 4.81
C ALA A 5 -15.98 -9.49 3.45
N LEU A 6 -16.09 -8.15 3.44
CA LEU A 6 -16.01 -7.35 2.20
C LEU A 6 -14.62 -7.46 1.56
N VAL A 7 -13.57 -7.27 2.37
CA VAL A 7 -12.18 -7.38 1.93
C VAL A 7 -11.87 -8.78 1.41
N GLU A 8 -12.29 -9.82 2.12
CA GLU A 8 -12.09 -11.22 1.70
C GLU A 8 -12.69 -11.47 0.32
N ARG A 9 -13.92 -11.02 0.06
CA ARG A 9 -14.51 -11.13 -1.28
C ARG A 9 -13.76 -10.31 -2.31
N GLN A 10 -13.29 -9.10 -1.99
CA GLN A 10 -12.51 -8.29 -2.92
C GLN A 10 -11.20 -8.98 -3.31
N LEU A 11 -10.52 -9.59 -2.35
CA LEU A 11 -9.25 -10.30 -2.54
C LEU A 11 -9.40 -11.71 -3.12
N GLY A 12 -10.57 -12.34 -2.97
CA GLY A 12 -10.79 -13.74 -3.33
C GLY A 12 -10.09 -14.73 -2.38
N ARG A 13 -9.62 -14.27 -1.23
CA ARG A 13 -8.91 -15.06 -0.20
C ARG A 13 -9.02 -14.39 1.18
N PRO A 14 -8.86 -15.15 2.28
CA PRO A 14 -8.80 -14.57 3.62
C PRO A 14 -7.70 -13.49 3.72
N PRO A 15 -7.98 -12.32 4.32
CA PRO A 15 -7.00 -11.26 4.39
C PRO A 15 -5.97 -11.52 5.50
N ARG A 16 -4.68 -11.56 5.12
CA ARG A 16 -3.54 -11.72 6.04
C ARG A 16 -3.22 -10.43 6.79
N ALA A 17 -2.81 -10.58 8.05
CA ALA A 17 -2.45 -9.49 8.96
C ALA A 17 -3.49 -8.34 9.02
N PHE A 18 -4.76 -8.59 8.67
CA PHE A 18 -5.76 -7.55 8.53
C PHE A 18 -6.11 -6.91 9.89
N ARG A 19 -5.99 -5.58 9.95
CA ARG A 19 -6.35 -4.80 11.15
C ARG A 19 -7.67 -4.06 10.96
N ARG A 20 -7.77 -3.20 9.93
CA ARG A 20 -8.97 -2.39 9.66
C ARG A 20 -8.98 -1.86 8.23
N VAL A 21 -10.12 -1.32 7.81
CA VAL A 21 -10.24 -0.48 6.61
C VAL A 21 -9.89 0.96 6.97
N VAL A 22 -8.96 1.57 6.24
CA VAL A 22 -8.53 2.97 6.45
C VAL A 22 -9.00 3.90 5.35
N ARG A 23 -9.34 3.37 4.16
CA ARG A 23 -9.92 4.14 3.08
C ARG A 23 -11.05 3.37 2.40
N ARG A 24 -12.15 4.06 2.13
CA ARG A 24 -13.23 3.59 1.26
C ARG A 24 -13.19 4.34 -0.08
N CYS A 25 -13.58 3.66 -1.15
CA CYS A 25 -13.82 4.30 -2.44
C CYS A 25 -15.15 5.10 -2.41
N PRO A 26 -15.45 5.91 -3.45
CA PRO A 26 -16.69 6.69 -3.53
C PRO A 26 -17.98 5.85 -3.40
N PHE A 27 -17.92 4.56 -3.73
CA PHE A 27 -19.04 3.61 -3.59
C PHE A 27 -19.14 2.95 -2.21
N GLY A 28 -18.38 3.42 -1.22
CA GLY A 28 -18.40 2.90 0.16
C GLY A 28 -17.71 1.55 0.37
N ARG A 29 -17.07 0.98 -0.67
CA ARG A 29 -16.33 -0.28 -0.57
C ARG A 29 -14.91 -0.04 -0.05
N PRO A 30 -14.31 -0.99 0.70
CA PRO A 30 -12.91 -0.90 1.08
C PRO A 30 -12.00 -0.66 -0.13
N ALA A 31 -11.14 0.33 -0.02
CA ALA A 31 -10.13 0.63 -1.03
C ALA A 31 -8.73 0.35 -0.49
N VAL A 32 -8.48 0.75 0.76
CA VAL A 32 -7.20 0.51 1.46
C VAL A 32 -7.49 -0.06 2.84
N THR A 33 -6.70 -1.06 3.17
CA THR A 33 -6.68 -1.70 4.49
C THR A 33 -5.35 -1.41 5.17
N GLU A 34 -5.35 -1.45 6.50
CA GLU A 34 -4.15 -1.41 7.31
C GLU A 34 -3.85 -2.82 7.85
N GLN A 35 -2.58 -3.15 7.90
CA GLN A 35 -2.05 -4.44 8.33
C GLN A 35 -1.26 -4.32 9.63
N HIS A 36 -1.34 -5.37 10.43
CA HIS A 36 -0.33 -5.65 11.44
C HIS A 36 1.01 -5.94 10.75
N PRO A 37 2.16 -5.64 11.41
CA PRO A 37 3.48 -5.96 10.84
C PRO A 37 3.71 -7.46 10.64
N TYR A 38 3.05 -8.30 11.44
CA TYR A 38 3.09 -9.75 11.39
C TYR A 38 1.67 -10.33 11.35
N ASP A 39 1.52 -11.50 10.74
CA ASP A 39 0.28 -12.27 10.86
C ASP A 39 0.28 -13.20 12.08
N ASP A 40 -0.79 -14.00 12.23
CA ASP A 40 -0.98 -14.89 13.38
C ASP A 40 0.09 -15.99 13.51
N ALA A 41 0.83 -16.27 12.43
CA ALA A 41 1.96 -17.20 12.43
C ALA A 41 3.30 -16.50 12.73
N GLY A 42 3.29 -15.18 12.94
CA GLY A 42 4.50 -14.38 13.11
C GLY A 42 5.22 -14.07 11.80
N GLU A 43 4.63 -14.38 10.63
CA GLU A 43 5.24 -14.06 9.35
C GLU A 43 5.13 -12.55 9.06
N PRO A 44 6.20 -11.91 8.57
CA PRO A 44 6.18 -10.48 8.29
C PRO A 44 5.28 -10.16 7.08
N PHE A 45 4.42 -9.15 7.24
CA PHE A 45 3.68 -8.56 6.14
C PHE A 45 4.45 -7.34 5.59
N PRO A 46 4.66 -7.22 4.27
CA PRO A 46 5.67 -6.30 3.70
C PRO A 46 5.28 -4.81 3.75
N THR A 47 4.02 -4.46 4.03
CA THR A 47 3.58 -3.06 4.05
C THR A 47 2.46 -2.82 5.06
N THR A 48 2.40 -1.62 5.65
CA THR A 48 1.32 -1.24 6.57
C THR A 48 0.00 -1.00 5.87
N TYR A 49 -0.01 -0.56 4.60
CA TYR A 49 -1.24 -0.30 3.85
C TYR A 49 -1.32 -1.13 2.57
N TYR A 50 -2.49 -1.71 2.31
CA TYR A 50 -2.72 -2.62 1.19
C TYR A 50 -4.02 -2.29 0.42
N LEU A 51 -3.93 -2.28 -0.91
CA LEU A 51 -5.06 -2.03 -1.80
C LEU A 51 -5.99 -3.23 -1.94
N THR A 52 -7.29 -2.96 -1.89
CA THR A 52 -8.36 -3.96 -2.02
C THR A 52 -9.38 -3.59 -3.11
N CYS A 53 -9.41 -2.33 -3.57
CA CYS A 53 -10.25 -1.93 -4.69
C CYS A 53 -9.77 -2.60 -5.98
N ARG A 54 -10.58 -3.51 -6.56
CA ARG A 54 -10.21 -4.28 -7.76
C ARG A 54 -9.88 -3.41 -8.96
N TYR A 55 -10.60 -2.29 -9.12
CA TYR A 55 -10.30 -1.31 -10.18
C TYR A 55 -8.91 -0.71 -10.01
N LEU A 56 -8.59 -0.17 -8.82
CA LEU A 56 -7.28 0.43 -8.56
C LEU A 56 -6.16 -0.59 -8.72
N VAL A 57 -6.31 -1.79 -8.18
CA VAL A 57 -5.34 -2.88 -8.34
C VAL A 57 -5.09 -3.15 -9.82
N SER A 58 -6.15 -3.30 -10.62
CA SER A 58 -6.02 -3.54 -12.05
C SER A 58 -5.37 -2.37 -12.79
N ALA A 59 -5.73 -1.13 -12.46
CA ALA A 59 -5.19 0.06 -13.10
C ALA A 59 -3.70 0.26 -12.79
N ILE A 60 -3.30 0.08 -11.54
CA ILE A 60 -1.90 0.14 -11.13
C ILE A 60 -1.10 -1.01 -11.72
N SER A 61 -1.67 -2.21 -11.81
CA SER A 61 -1.01 -3.34 -12.48
C SER A 61 -0.71 -3.04 -13.95
N ARG A 62 -1.60 -2.34 -14.66
CA ARG A 62 -1.33 -1.88 -16.05
C ARG A 62 -0.21 -0.86 -16.11
N LEU A 63 -0.19 0.08 -15.15
CA LEU A 63 0.88 1.08 -15.07
C LEU A 63 2.25 0.43 -14.76
N GLU A 64 2.29 -0.53 -13.84
CA GLU A 64 3.50 -1.32 -13.56
C GLU A 64 3.96 -2.11 -14.79
N ALA A 65 3.04 -2.77 -15.49
CA ALA A 65 3.34 -3.52 -16.72
C ALA A 65 3.87 -2.62 -17.86
N ALA A 66 3.56 -1.33 -17.84
CA ALA A 66 4.10 -0.33 -18.76
C ALA A 66 5.47 0.25 -18.32
N GLY A 67 6.13 -0.34 -17.33
CA GLY A 67 7.43 0.11 -16.81
C GLY A 67 7.33 1.23 -15.77
N GLY A 68 6.16 1.40 -15.14
CA GLY A 68 5.91 2.47 -14.18
C GLY A 68 6.81 2.40 -12.94
N VAL A 69 7.20 1.19 -12.50
CA VAL A 69 8.11 1.03 -11.35
C VAL A 69 9.49 1.60 -11.66
N GLU A 70 10.08 1.22 -12.81
CA GLU A 70 11.40 1.74 -13.20
C GLU A 70 11.35 3.25 -13.44
N ARG A 71 10.31 3.74 -14.11
CA ARG A 71 10.15 5.17 -14.41
C ARG A 71 10.02 6.00 -13.13
N TRP A 72 9.08 5.68 -12.25
CA TRP A 72 8.89 6.42 -11.00
C TRP A 72 10.10 6.30 -10.06
N SER A 73 10.83 5.18 -10.10
CA SER A 73 12.10 5.05 -9.39
C SER A 73 13.18 5.96 -9.96
N ALA A 74 13.25 6.12 -11.28
CA ALA A 74 14.18 7.06 -11.92
C ALA A 74 13.83 8.50 -11.56
N GLU A 75 12.55 8.87 -11.65
CA GLU A 75 12.06 10.21 -11.27
C GLU A 75 12.39 10.52 -9.81
N ALA A 76 12.12 9.59 -8.88
CA ALA A 76 12.45 9.76 -7.46
C ALA A 76 13.95 9.83 -7.15
N ARG A 77 14.84 9.40 -8.07
CA ARG A 77 16.29 9.56 -7.91
C ARG A 77 16.80 10.90 -8.43
N THR A 78 16.15 11.45 -9.44
CA THR A 78 16.60 12.69 -10.10
C THR A 78 15.93 13.94 -9.55
N ASP A 79 14.69 13.81 -9.06
CA ASP A 79 13.93 14.90 -8.46
C ASP A 79 14.11 14.88 -6.93
N GLN A 80 14.69 15.96 -6.39
CA GLN A 80 14.99 16.06 -4.96
C GLN A 80 13.72 16.11 -4.10
N GLU A 81 12.63 16.70 -4.58
CA GLU A 81 11.37 16.77 -3.84
C GLU A 81 10.74 15.39 -3.73
N LEU A 82 10.75 14.62 -4.82
CA LEU A 82 10.25 13.24 -4.83
C LEU A 82 11.13 12.31 -3.99
N ALA A 83 12.45 12.48 -4.03
CA ALA A 83 13.38 11.75 -3.17
C ALA A 83 13.08 11.98 -1.68
N SER A 84 12.91 13.26 -1.28
CA SER A 84 12.58 13.62 0.10
C SER A 84 11.18 13.13 0.51
N SER A 85 10.21 13.19 -0.41
CA SER A 85 8.86 12.66 -0.19
C SER A 85 8.87 11.14 0.05
N LEU A 86 9.59 10.38 -0.78
CA LEU A 86 9.77 8.94 -0.62
C LEU A 86 10.48 8.59 0.69
N ALA A 87 11.57 9.29 1.03
CA ALA A 87 12.31 9.04 2.26
C ALA A 87 11.42 9.23 3.49
N ARG A 88 10.71 10.36 3.58
CA ARG A 88 9.78 10.65 4.69
C ARG A 88 8.67 9.62 4.80
N ALA A 89 8.07 9.20 3.67
CA ALA A 89 7.01 8.19 3.70
C ALA A 89 7.53 6.80 4.14
N CYS A 90 8.77 6.45 3.75
CA CYS A 90 9.43 5.24 4.22
C CYS A 90 9.79 5.30 5.72
N ASP A 91 10.20 6.46 6.23
CA ASP A 91 10.45 6.65 7.67
C ASP A 91 9.14 6.55 8.47
N GLU A 92 8.08 7.19 7.98
CA GLU A 92 6.75 7.12 8.58
C GLU A 92 6.20 5.68 8.58
N GLN A 93 6.40 4.93 7.50
CA GLN A 93 6.09 3.50 7.45
C GLN A 93 6.81 2.74 8.57
N ARG A 94 8.11 2.95 8.76
CA ARG A 94 8.89 2.26 9.82
C ARG A 94 8.36 2.61 11.20
N GLU A 95 8.05 3.88 11.45
CA GLU A 95 7.45 4.34 12.71
C GLU A 95 6.11 3.65 12.97
N LEU A 96 5.22 3.62 11.96
CA LEU A 96 3.93 2.93 12.05
C LEU A 96 4.10 1.43 12.32
N ARG A 97 5.05 0.78 11.64
CA ARG A 97 5.33 -0.65 11.83
C ARG A 97 5.81 -0.94 13.25
N ARG A 98 6.76 -0.14 13.78
CA ARG A 98 7.24 -0.29 15.16
C ARG A 98 6.13 -0.05 16.18
N ALA A 99 5.27 0.96 15.96
CA ALA A 99 4.16 1.27 16.86
C ALA A 99 3.06 0.18 16.87
N LEU A 100 2.90 -0.55 15.77
CA LEU A 100 1.94 -1.65 15.64
C LEU A 100 2.54 -3.03 15.97
N ALA A 101 3.85 -3.11 16.20
CA ALA A 101 4.53 -4.37 16.46
C ALA A 101 4.10 -4.94 17.83
N PRO A 102 3.92 -6.26 17.94
CA PRO A 102 3.78 -6.92 19.23
C PRO A 102 5.07 -6.81 20.05
N SER A 103 4.99 -7.13 21.36
CA SER A 103 6.15 -7.12 22.25
C SER A 103 7.18 -8.18 21.87
N GLU A 104 6.72 -9.35 21.41
CA GLU A 104 7.60 -10.42 20.93
C GLU A 104 7.94 -10.20 19.45
N PRO A 105 9.21 -10.35 19.04
CA PRO A 105 9.60 -10.22 17.65
C PRO A 105 8.99 -11.33 16.79
N GLY A 106 8.65 -11.00 15.54
CA GLY A 106 8.20 -11.98 14.56
C GLY A 106 9.30 -12.95 14.13
N LEU A 107 8.97 -13.86 13.21
CA LEU A 107 9.89 -14.92 12.75
C LEU A 107 11.19 -14.39 12.12
N ASP A 108 11.22 -13.12 11.71
CA ASP A 108 12.36 -12.43 11.12
C ASP A 108 13.20 -11.64 12.14
N GLY A 109 12.94 -11.84 13.43
CA GLY A 109 13.65 -11.18 14.53
C GLY A 109 13.43 -9.66 14.59
N GLY A 110 12.38 -9.13 13.94
CA GLY A 110 12.13 -7.68 13.91
C GLY A 110 12.67 -6.97 12.67
N SER A 111 13.42 -7.66 11.81
CA SER A 111 14.12 -7.02 10.68
C SER A 111 13.18 -6.35 9.66
N SER A 112 11.96 -6.86 9.45
CA SER A 112 10.98 -6.21 8.57
C SER A 112 10.38 -4.92 9.12
N LEU A 113 10.53 -4.63 10.42
CA LEU A 113 10.14 -3.32 10.98
C LEU A 113 11.04 -2.20 10.45
N GLU A 114 12.25 -2.57 10.02
CA GLU A 114 13.26 -1.71 9.41
C GLU A 114 13.16 -1.71 7.87
N LEU A 115 11.99 -1.97 7.31
CA LEU A 115 11.74 -1.84 5.88
C LEU A 115 10.75 -0.71 5.62
N GLY A 116 10.99 0.01 4.53
CA GLY A 116 10.10 1.05 4.04
C GLY A 116 8.85 0.48 3.37
N ILE A 117 8.21 1.28 2.54
CA ILE A 117 7.02 0.88 1.78
C ILE A 117 7.38 -0.31 0.87
N ALA A 118 6.44 -1.26 0.70
CA ALA A 118 6.62 -2.50 -0.06
C ALA A 118 7.76 -3.42 0.44
N GLY A 119 8.22 -3.28 1.68
CA GLY A 119 9.33 -4.07 2.21
C GLY A 119 10.68 -3.67 1.58
N SER A 120 10.82 -2.42 1.13
CA SER A 120 12.06 -1.93 0.54
C SER A 120 13.10 -1.58 1.60
N SER A 121 14.31 -2.12 1.46
CA SER A 121 15.49 -1.65 2.20
C SER A 121 16.15 -0.46 1.52
N GLU A 122 15.83 -0.21 0.26
CA GLU A 122 16.36 0.91 -0.52
C GLU A 122 15.64 2.20 -0.17
N ARG A 123 16.40 3.29 -0.06
CA ARG A 123 15.86 4.63 0.20
C ARG A 123 15.30 5.32 -1.05
N GLN A 124 15.69 4.88 -2.26
CA GLN A 124 15.43 5.60 -3.51
C GLN A 124 14.99 4.67 -4.66
N GLY A 125 14.27 3.59 -4.33
CA GLY A 125 13.78 2.61 -5.30
C GLY A 125 12.42 2.05 -4.89
N LEU A 126 11.49 1.97 -5.84
CA LEU A 126 10.17 1.43 -5.64
C LEU A 126 10.20 -0.05 -6.04
N LYS A 127 9.57 -0.91 -5.23
CA LYS A 127 9.37 -2.34 -5.58
C LYS A 127 8.03 -2.58 -6.26
N CYS A 128 6.98 -1.89 -5.81
CA CYS A 128 5.65 -1.92 -6.42
C CYS A 128 4.92 -0.60 -6.17
N LEU A 129 4.19 -0.11 -7.17
CA LEU A 129 3.37 1.09 -7.11
C LEU A 129 2.12 0.87 -6.23
N HIS A 130 1.62 -0.36 -6.13
CA HIS A 130 0.46 -0.70 -5.31
C HIS A 130 0.58 -0.24 -3.86
N ALA A 131 1.73 -0.50 -3.23
CA ALA A 131 1.96 -0.14 -1.84
C ALA A 131 2.13 1.39 -1.67
N HIS A 132 2.76 2.06 -2.63
CA HIS A 132 2.92 3.51 -2.61
C HIS A 132 1.59 4.24 -2.78
N VAL A 133 0.73 3.78 -3.69
CA VAL A 133 -0.62 4.31 -3.85
C VAL A 133 -1.49 3.99 -2.64
N ALA A 134 -1.39 2.79 -2.06
CA ALA A 134 -2.06 2.44 -0.81
C ALA A 134 -1.69 3.43 0.31
N PHE A 135 -0.39 3.74 0.42
CA PHE A 135 0.13 4.65 1.42
C PHE A 135 -0.38 6.08 1.21
N ALA A 136 -0.31 6.62 -0.01
CA ALA A 136 -0.82 7.96 -0.33
C ALA A 136 -2.32 8.12 -0.08
N LEU A 137 -3.12 7.08 -0.36
CA LEU A 137 -4.56 7.10 -0.09
C LEU A 137 -4.91 7.08 1.41
N ALA A 138 -4.01 6.55 2.24
CA ALA A 138 -4.17 6.45 3.69
C ALA A 138 -3.52 7.62 4.45
N ARG A 139 -2.44 8.20 3.91
CA ARG A 139 -1.63 9.25 4.53
C ARG A 139 -1.41 10.37 3.53
N THR A 140 -2.00 11.52 3.81
CA THR A 140 -1.89 12.73 2.99
C THR A 140 -0.49 13.31 3.02
N GLY A 141 -0.10 13.99 1.95
CA GLY A 141 1.20 14.64 1.84
C GLY A 141 2.29 13.67 1.42
N TYR A 142 1.97 12.50 0.87
CA TYR A 142 2.94 11.63 0.23
C TYR A 142 2.99 11.91 -1.29
N GLU A 143 3.62 13.03 -1.66
CA GLU A 143 3.64 13.58 -3.03
C GLU A 143 3.94 12.53 -4.12
N LEU A 144 4.98 11.69 -3.96
CA LEU A 144 5.31 10.68 -4.97
C LEU A 144 4.15 9.70 -5.19
N GLY A 145 3.53 9.20 -4.12
CA GLY A 145 2.38 8.30 -4.23
C GLY A 145 1.13 9.00 -4.76
N GLU A 146 0.94 10.28 -4.44
CA GLU A 146 -0.16 11.10 -4.96
C GLU A 146 0.00 11.37 -6.47
N ARG A 147 1.23 11.61 -6.95
CA ARG A 147 1.50 11.74 -8.40
C ARG A 147 1.33 10.41 -9.15
N ILE A 148 1.79 9.29 -8.59
CA ILE A 148 1.53 7.96 -9.16
C ILE A 148 0.01 7.72 -9.27
N LEU A 149 -0.76 8.07 -8.24
CA LEU A 149 -2.21 7.95 -8.24
C LEU A 149 -2.85 8.85 -9.32
N ALA A 150 -2.33 10.06 -9.52
CA ALA A 150 -2.86 11.02 -10.50
C ALA A 150 -2.67 10.59 -11.96
N GLU A 151 -1.79 9.63 -12.26
CA GLU A 151 -1.69 9.04 -13.60
C GLU A 151 -2.88 8.13 -13.96
N LEU A 152 -3.67 7.73 -12.96
CA LEU A 152 -4.90 6.99 -13.19
C LEU A 152 -6.00 7.95 -13.64
N ASP A 153 -6.39 7.86 -14.91
CA ASP A 153 -7.52 8.62 -15.45
C ASP A 153 -8.65 7.69 -15.94
N PRO A 154 -9.82 7.67 -15.26
CA PRO A 154 -10.10 8.30 -13.97
C PRO A 154 -9.50 7.51 -12.79
N VAL A 155 -9.22 8.19 -11.67
CA VAL A 155 -8.73 7.54 -10.44
C VAL A 155 -9.72 6.52 -9.90
N TRP A 156 -11.01 6.85 -9.95
CA TRP A 156 -12.10 5.96 -9.55
C TRP A 156 -12.96 5.62 -10.77
N PRO A 157 -13.48 4.39 -10.87
CA PRO A 157 -14.35 4.02 -11.97
C PRO A 157 -15.69 4.75 -11.85
N GLU A 158 -16.39 4.93 -12.96
CA GLU A 158 -17.74 5.49 -12.99
C GLU A 158 -18.79 4.58 -12.32
N SER A 159 -18.51 3.29 -12.25
CA SER A 159 -19.36 2.29 -11.59
C SER A 159 -18.57 1.39 -10.65
N CYS A 160 -19.25 0.86 -9.62
CA CYS A 160 -18.60 0.05 -8.59
C CYS A 160 -18.10 -1.29 -9.18
N CYS A 161 -16.78 -1.52 -9.10
CA CYS A 161 -16.14 -2.77 -9.54
C CYS A 161 -16.54 -4.05 -8.76
N THR A 162 -17.41 -3.91 -7.76
CA THR A 162 -17.96 -5.03 -6.97
C THR A 162 -19.50 -5.02 -6.98
N ALA A 163 -20.16 -4.25 -7.84
CA ALA A 163 -21.62 -4.25 -7.94
C ALA A 163 -22.19 -5.48 -8.65
N THR A 164 -21.37 -6.19 -9.44
CA THR A 164 -21.82 -7.26 -10.33
C THR A 164 -21.35 -8.65 -9.90
N VAL A 165 -21.00 -8.84 -8.61
CA VAL A 165 -20.57 -10.13 -8.05
C VAL A 165 -21.39 -10.47 -6.82
#